data_AF-A0A1A2XRF6-F1
#
_entry.id   AF-A0A1A2XRF6-F1
#
_cell.length_a   1.000
_cell.length_b   1.000
_cell.length_c   1.000
_cell.angle_alpha   90.00
_cell.angle_beta   90.00
_cell.angle_gamma   90.00
#
_symmetry.space_group_name_H-M   'P 1'
#
loop_
_entity.id
_entity.type
_entity.pdbx_description
1 polymer ?
#
loop_
_entity_poly.entity_id
_entity_poly.type
_entity_poly.pdbx_seq_one_letter_code
_entity_poly.pdbx_strand_id
1 'polypeptide(L)'
;MGMLSGLAPWIAYWVLVGNVPFHASALAGLAIAAIAMVVGSLTGKPERTFEIGSAAVFVVLTGLTFARDEWFAQRWMLPLSVAGFLVVTLAGTLTGKPFVRAFVAAEQPADVTKTELFGRVVSVLSWIWVGTATGMTVSSAIPPIVRGDATTLDTKTPLSYVCYWLIPFTLLALAALASRFLPERMLAGIDDVARETSFVAYDEATIDELYFLAQEHANREVGPGKEAYNVKVGGMGTPLTGDESRKSWPSTYKVRDKRR
;
A
#
# COMPACT_ATOMS: atom_id res chain seq x y z
N MET A 1 -11.48 -0.21 5.64
CA MET A 1 -11.45 1.06 6.42
C MET A 1 -10.06 1.42 7.00
N GLY A 2 -8.95 0.80 6.56
CA GLY A 2 -7.61 1.05 7.15
C GLY A 2 -6.79 2.19 6.52
N MET A 3 -7.04 2.53 5.24
CA MET A 3 -6.25 3.54 4.52
C MET A 3 -6.56 4.97 4.95
N LEU A 4 -7.82 5.24 5.32
CA LEU A 4 -8.24 6.57 5.76
C LEU A 4 -7.57 6.99 7.06
N SER A 5 -7.24 6.07 7.99
CA SER A 5 -6.65 6.48 9.27
C SER A 5 -5.24 7.04 9.12
N GLY A 6 -4.41 6.45 8.25
CA GLY A 6 -3.06 6.94 7.99
C GLY A 6 -3.01 8.22 7.17
N LEU A 7 -3.85 8.34 6.13
CA LEU A 7 -3.88 9.52 5.26
C LEU A 7 -4.70 10.69 5.83
N ALA A 8 -5.60 10.45 6.78
CA ALA A 8 -6.46 11.47 7.40
C ALA A 8 -5.72 12.73 7.88
N PRO A 9 -4.62 12.66 8.66
CA PRO A 9 -3.97 13.87 9.15
C PRO A 9 -3.38 14.71 8.02
N TRP A 10 -2.88 14.07 6.95
CA TRP A 10 -2.36 14.75 5.75
C TRP A 10 -3.47 15.46 4.98
N ILE A 11 -4.57 14.75 4.71
CA ILE A 11 -5.71 15.31 3.97
C ILE A 11 -6.31 16.49 4.75
N ALA A 12 -6.53 16.31 6.05
CA ALA A 12 -7.06 17.38 6.91
C ALA A 12 -6.13 18.60 6.91
N TYR A 13 -4.82 18.40 7.10
CA TYR A 13 -3.86 19.49 7.07
C TYR A 13 -3.83 20.21 5.72
N TRP A 14 -3.77 19.49 4.60
CA TRP A 14 -3.71 20.08 3.27
C TRP A 14 -4.97 20.86 2.89
N VAL A 15 -6.14 20.40 3.34
CA VAL A 15 -7.39 21.17 3.19
C VAL A 15 -7.35 22.45 4.04
N LEU A 16 -6.82 22.39 5.26
CA LEU A 16 -6.85 23.52 6.18
C LEU A 16 -5.75 24.56 5.93
N VAL A 17 -4.54 24.16 5.54
CA VAL A 17 -3.37 25.03 5.42
C VAL A 17 -3.54 26.17 4.41
N GLY A 18 -4.44 26.03 3.44
CA GLY A 18 -4.80 27.08 2.49
C GLY A 18 -5.99 27.95 2.88
N ASN A 19 -6.72 27.58 3.93
CA ASN A 19 -8.03 28.18 4.28
C ASN A 19 -8.09 28.72 5.72
N VAL A 20 -7.21 28.25 6.60
CA VAL A 20 -7.24 28.49 8.05
C VAL A 20 -5.81 28.83 8.51
N PRO A 21 -5.62 29.63 9.58
CA PRO A 21 -4.30 29.96 10.08
C PRO A 21 -3.39 28.75 10.30
N PHE A 22 -2.10 28.89 9.95
CA PHE A 22 -1.13 27.78 9.94
C PHE A 22 -1.04 27.02 11.26
N HIS A 23 -1.13 27.72 12.40
CA HIS A 23 -1.10 27.12 13.73
C HIS A 23 -2.28 26.17 13.97
N ALA A 24 -3.48 26.59 13.60
CA ALA A 24 -4.69 25.78 13.76
C ALA A 24 -4.66 24.58 12.81
N SER A 25 -4.22 24.77 11.56
CA SER A 25 -4.04 23.70 10.58
C SER A 25 -3.04 22.64 11.05
N ALA A 26 -1.87 23.05 11.56
CA ALA A 26 -0.86 22.15 12.08
C ALA A 26 -1.33 21.39 13.33
N LEU A 27 -2.00 22.07 14.26
CA LEU A 27 -2.57 21.44 15.47
C LEU A 27 -3.67 20.43 15.12
N ALA A 28 -4.52 20.73 14.13
CA ALA A 28 -5.54 19.79 13.67
C ALA A 28 -4.92 18.53 13.07
N GLY A 29 -3.89 18.69 12.21
CA GLY A 29 -3.13 17.57 11.66
C GLY A 29 -2.47 16.71 12.74
N LEU A 30 -1.84 17.35 13.73
CA LEU A 30 -1.21 16.67 14.87
C LEU A 30 -2.23 15.92 15.74
N ALA A 31 -3.37 16.56 16.05
CA ALA A 31 -4.43 15.92 16.83
C ALA A 31 -4.99 14.68 16.12
N ILE A 32 -5.25 14.76 14.81
CA ILE A 32 -5.72 13.63 14.02
C ILE A 32 -4.66 12.51 13.97
N ALA A 33 -3.39 12.86 13.81
CA ALA A 33 -2.29 11.89 13.83
C ALA A 33 -2.18 11.18 15.19
N ALA A 34 -2.31 11.93 16.30
CA ALA A 34 -2.31 11.36 17.64
C ALA A 34 -3.51 10.42 17.86
N ILE A 35 -4.71 10.81 17.43
CA ILE A 35 -5.91 9.96 17.51
C ILE A 35 -5.71 8.68 16.69
N ALA A 36 -5.20 8.79 15.47
CA ALA A 36 -4.92 7.63 14.62
C ALA A 36 -3.92 6.67 15.29
N MET A 37 -2.84 7.20 15.89
CA MET A 37 -1.88 6.40 16.66
C MET A 37 -2.50 5.70 17.88
N VAL A 38 -3.36 6.39 18.63
CA VAL A 38 -4.04 5.81 19.81
C VAL A 38 -5.03 4.72 19.38
N VAL A 39 -5.80 4.93 18.31
CA VAL A 39 -6.70 3.90 17.78
C VAL A 39 -5.91 2.70 17.25
N GLY A 40 -4.80 2.93 16.54
CA GLY A 40 -3.89 1.88 16.10
C GLY A 40 -3.26 1.10 17.25
N SER A 41 -2.97 1.78 18.38
CA SER A 41 -2.42 1.17 19.58
C SER A 41 -3.40 0.20 20.24
N LEU A 42 -4.65 0.63 20.42
CA LEU A 42 -5.73 -0.13 21.03
C LEU A 42 -6.17 -1.33 20.18
N THR A 43 -6.09 -1.23 18.85
CA THR A 43 -6.53 -2.29 17.93
C THR A 43 -5.48 -3.34 17.60
N GLY A 44 -4.27 -3.26 18.19
CA GLY A 44 -3.24 -4.29 18.03
C GLY A 44 -2.67 -4.43 16.61
N LYS A 45 -2.85 -3.42 15.74
CA LYS A 45 -2.40 -3.50 14.34
C LYS A 45 -0.86 -3.62 14.24
N PRO A 46 -0.33 -4.58 13.47
CA PRO A 46 1.11 -4.84 13.36
C PRO A 46 1.88 -3.81 12.52
N GLU A 47 1.21 -3.10 11.59
CA GLU A 47 1.85 -2.14 10.69
C GLU A 47 1.56 -0.69 11.14
N ARG A 48 2.48 -0.09 11.92
CA ARG A 48 2.33 1.28 12.48
C ARG A 48 3.36 2.30 11.97
N THR A 49 4.28 1.88 11.10
CA THR A 49 5.41 2.70 10.65
C THR A 49 4.95 4.04 10.05
N PHE A 50 3.88 4.02 9.26
CA PHE A 50 3.35 5.21 8.59
C PHE A 50 2.67 6.19 9.57
N GLU A 51 1.92 5.69 10.56
CA GLU A 51 1.26 6.51 11.58
C GLU A 51 2.30 7.21 12.47
N ILE A 52 3.34 6.47 12.89
CA ILE A 52 4.46 7.01 13.68
C ILE A 52 5.21 8.07 12.87
N GLY A 53 5.54 7.79 11.61
CA GLY A 53 6.19 8.75 10.73
C GLY A 53 5.36 10.02 10.51
N SER A 54 4.05 9.85 10.31
CA SER A 54 3.11 10.98 10.16
C SER A 54 3.09 11.85 11.41
N ALA A 55 2.94 11.26 12.60
CA ALA A 55 2.95 12.00 13.85
C ALA A 55 4.27 12.74 14.07
N ALA A 56 5.41 12.10 13.77
CA ALA A 56 6.72 12.75 13.87
C ALA A 56 6.81 13.98 12.95
N VAL A 57 6.36 13.89 11.70
CA VAL A 57 6.31 15.03 10.79
C VAL A 57 5.39 16.12 11.32
N PHE A 58 4.20 15.79 11.81
CA PHE A 58 3.27 16.79 12.35
C PHE A 58 3.80 17.48 13.59
N VAL A 59 4.52 16.78 14.49
CA VAL A 59 5.22 17.41 15.61
C VAL A 59 6.23 18.44 15.12
N VAL A 60 7.02 18.10 14.10
CA VAL A 60 8.00 19.02 13.50
C VAL A 60 7.32 20.21 12.83
N LEU A 61 6.26 19.99 12.05
CA LEU A 61 5.49 21.08 11.41
C LEU A 61 4.87 22.00 12.45
N THR A 62 4.25 21.46 13.50
CA THR A 62 3.70 22.26 14.60
C THR A 62 4.80 23.08 15.28
N GLY A 63 5.93 22.47 15.62
CA GLY A 63 7.07 23.17 16.22
C GLY A 63 7.59 24.31 15.33
N LEU A 64 7.72 24.06 14.02
CA LEU A 64 8.14 25.07 13.04
C LEU A 64 7.14 26.22 12.94
N THR A 65 5.84 25.95 12.98
CA THR A 65 4.79 26.99 12.91
C THR A 65 4.84 27.94 14.10
N PHE A 66 5.20 27.46 15.29
CA PHE A 66 5.35 28.31 16.47
C PHE A 66 6.73 28.97 16.60
N ALA A 67 7.78 28.35 16.03
CA ALA A 67 9.15 28.84 16.12
C ALA A 67 9.55 29.85 15.03
N ARG A 68 8.76 29.94 13.94
CA ARG A 68 9.06 30.77 12.76
C ARG A 68 7.99 31.83 12.53
N ASP A 69 8.34 32.81 11.72
CA ASP A 69 7.49 33.92 11.33
C ASP A 69 6.42 33.51 10.30
N GLU A 70 5.33 34.27 10.26
CA GLU A 70 4.18 34.05 9.37
C GLU A 70 4.61 33.98 7.89
N TRP A 71 5.60 34.79 7.51
CA TRP A 71 6.17 34.79 6.16
C TRP A 71 6.82 33.45 5.81
N PHE A 72 7.61 32.89 6.73
CA PHE A 72 8.19 31.56 6.55
C PHE A 72 7.08 30.51 6.43
N ALA A 73 6.02 30.60 7.25
CA ALA A 73 4.91 29.67 7.21
C ALA A 73 4.19 29.70 5.85
N GLN A 74 3.85 30.89 5.36
CA GLN A 74 3.21 31.10 4.06
C GLN A 74 4.03 30.61 2.87
N ARG A 75 5.36 30.58 3.01
CA ARG A 75 6.25 30.17 1.92
C ARG A 75 6.61 28.68 1.98
N TRP A 76 6.78 28.12 3.18
CA TRP A 76 7.42 26.80 3.33
C TRP A 76 6.53 25.72 3.95
N MET A 77 5.43 26.04 4.61
CA MET A 77 4.65 25.03 5.35
C MET A 77 4.03 23.95 4.45
N LEU A 78 3.53 24.33 3.28
CA LEU A 78 3.00 23.35 2.32
C LEU A 78 4.13 22.48 1.73
N PRO A 79 5.22 23.05 1.15
CA PRO A 79 6.35 22.26 0.66
C PRO A 79 6.96 21.32 1.71
N LEU A 80 7.15 21.79 2.96
CA LEU A 80 7.70 20.99 4.04
C LEU A 80 6.78 19.84 4.43
N SER A 81 5.46 20.04 4.41
CA SER A 81 4.52 18.96 4.67
C SER A 81 4.56 17.88 3.59
N VAL A 82 4.65 18.28 2.32
CA VAL A 82 4.74 17.36 1.18
C VAL A 82 6.08 16.62 1.19
N ALA A 83 7.17 17.31 1.52
CA ALA A 83 8.47 16.69 1.72
C ALA A 83 8.46 15.69 2.90
N GLY A 84 7.80 16.03 4.00
CA GLY A 84 7.61 15.12 5.12
C GLY A 84 6.82 13.87 4.72
N PHE A 85 5.75 14.04 3.93
CA PHE A 85 5.00 12.92 3.37
C PHE A 85 5.88 12.04 2.47
N LEU A 86 6.70 12.63 1.59
CA LEU A 86 7.67 11.91 0.77
C LEU A 86 8.66 11.10 1.64
N VAL A 87 9.21 11.69 2.69
CA VAL A 87 10.16 11.00 3.58
C VAL A 87 9.50 9.80 4.25
N VAL A 88 8.29 9.96 4.79
CA VAL A 88 7.58 8.87 5.47
C VAL A 88 7.20 7.76 4.49
N THR A 89 6.71 8.11 3.30
CA THR A 89 6.36 7.13 2.26
C THR A 89 7.60 6.38 1.76
N LEU A 90 8.68 7.08 1.42
CA LEU A 90 9.94 6.49 0.97
C LEU A 90 10.57 5.60 2.04
N ALA A 91 10.64 6.05 3.30
CA ALA A 91 11.18 5.25 4.40
C ALA A 91 10.35 3.97 4.62
N GLY A 92 9.03 4.05 4.52
CA GLY A 92 8.15 2.87 4.56
C GLY A 92 8.44 1.88 3.42
N THR A 93 8.61 2.39 2.20
CA THR A 93 8.95 1.55 1.03
C THR A 93 10.31 0.89 1.18
N LEU A 94 11.35 1.62 1.59
CA LEU A 94 12.71 1.11 1.74
C LEU A 94 12.87 0.11 2.90
N THR A 95 12.08 0.27 3.97
CA THR A 95 12.09 -0.67 5.12
C THR A 95 11.21 -1.91 4.89
N GLY A 96 10.63 -2.07 3.69
CA GLY A 96 9.75 -3.19 3.35
C GLY A 96 8.38 -3.14 4.05
N LYS A 97 8.02 -2.00 4.64
CA LYS A 97 6.75 -1.77 5.34
C LYS A 97 5.97 -0.62 4.69
N PRO A 98 5.63 -0.71 3.37
CA PRO A 98 4.92 0.35 2.70
C PRO A 98 3.49 0.47 3.23
N PHE A 99 3.03 1.69 3.48
CA PHE A 99 1.68 1.96 4.00
C PHE A 99 0.57 1.42 3.07
N VAL A 100 0.87 1.34 1.78
CA VAL A 100 -0.02 0.82 0.74
C VAL A 100 -0.36 -0.66 0.95
N ARG A 101 0.51 -1.43 1.61
CA ARG A 101 0.28 -2.86 1.88
C ARG A 101 -1.00 -3.06 2.69
N ALA A 102 -1.20 -2.28 3.75
CA ALA A 102 -2.39 -2.32 4.58
C ALA A 102 -3.67 -1.95 3.81
N PHE A 103 -3.55 -1.12 2.76
CA PHE A 103 -4.67 -0.78 1.88
C PHE A 103 -5.05 -1.97 0.99
N VAL A 104 -4.10 -2.49 0.21
CA VAL A 104 -4.38 -3.60 -0.72
C VAL A 104 -4.79 -4.86 0.05
N ALA A 105 -4.21 -5.12 1.22
CA ALA A 105 -4.58 -6.27 2.05
C ALA A 105 -6.02 -6.19 2.58
N ALA A 106 -6.54 -4.98 2.84
CA ALA A 106 -7.89 -4.82 3.39
C ALA A 106 -9.01 -5.12 2.37
N GLU A 107 -8.69 -5.10 1.08
CA GLU A 107 -9.63 -5.36 -0.02
C GLU A 107 -9.49 -6.78 -0.59
N GLN A 108 -8.54 -7.57 -0.09
CA GLN A 108 -8.20 -8.88 -0.65
C GLN A 108 -8.41 -10.02 0.37
N PRO A 109 -8.80 -11.23 -0.08
CA PRO A 109 -8.83 -12.41 0.77
C PRO A 109 -7.45 -12.71 1.37
N ALA A 110 -7.41 -13.27 2.58
CA ALA A 110 -6.17 -13.57 3.30
C ALA A 110 -5.19 -14.43 2.48
N ASP A 111 -5.72 -15.33 1.64
CA ASP A 111 -4.91 -16.22 0.80
C ASP A 111 -4.18 -15.48 -0.33
N VAL A 112 -4.75 -14.38 -0.85
CA VAL A 112 -4.13 -13.56 -1.90
C VAL A 112 -2.97 -12.74 -1.33
N THR A 113 -3.06 -12.29 -0.08
CA THR A 113 -2.03 -11.44 0.55
C THR A 113 -0.66 -12.11 0.73
N LYS A 114 -0.61 -13.45 0.63
CA LYS A 114 0.62 -14.24 0.73
C LYS A 114 1.28 -14.52 -0.64
N THR A 115 0.63 -14.16 -1.74
CA THR A 115 1.13 -14.44 -3.09
C THR A 115 2.24 -13.47 -3.49
N GLU A 116 3.16 -13.91 -4.35
CA GLU A 116 4.18 -13.04 -4.95
C GLU A 116 3.56 -11.92 -5.79
N LEU A 117 2.41 -12.19 -6.42
CA LEU A 117 1.67 -11.24 -7.24
C LEU A 117 1.14 -10.07 -6.39
N PHE A 118 0.62 -10.36 -5.20
CA PHE A 118 0.28 -9.33 -4.22
C PHE A 118 1.50 -8.50 -3.82
N GLY A 119 2.64 -9.15 -3.57
CA GLY A 119 3.91 -8.46 -3.30
C GLY A 119 4.32 -7.51 -4.43
N ARG A 120 4.14 -7.93 -5.69
CA ARG A 120 4.40 -7.10 -6.88
C ARG A 120 3.45 -5.91 -6.96
N VAL A 121 2.15 -6.12 -6.73
CA VAL A 121 1.14 -5.02 -6.72
C VAL A 121 1.49 -3.99 -5.65
N VAL A 122 1.80 -4.43 -4.43
CA VAL A 122 2.20 -3.55 -3.33
C VAL A 122 3.47 -2.78 -3.69
N SER A 123 4.47 -3.43 -4.29
CA SER A 123 5.72 -2.79 -4.71
C SER A 123 5.49 -1.70 -5.76
N VAL A 124 4.77 -2.02 -6.84
CA VAL A 124 4.45 -1.05 -7.91
C VAL A 124 3.69 0.14 -7.34
N LEU A 125 2.66 -0.12 -6.53
CA LEU A 125 1.83 0.95 -5.98
C LEU A 125 2.61 1.80 -4.98
N SER A 126 3.52 1.21 -4.20
CA SER A 126 4.43 1.95 -3.32
C SER A 126 5.32 2.92 -4.10
N TRP A 127 5.90 2.48 -5.21
CA TRP A 127 6.74 3.33 -6.06
C TRP A 127 5.94 4.41 -6.78
N ILE A 128 4.69 4.16 -7.14
CA ILE A 128 3.77 5.20 -7.64
C ILE A 128 3.59 6.30 -6.58
N TRP A 129 3.30 5.93 -5.33
CA TRP A 129 3.14 6.89 -4.25
C TRP A 129 4.41 7.69 -3.96
N VAL A 130 5.59 7.05 -4.02
CA VAL A 130 6.88 7.73 -3.90
C VAL A 130 7.09 8.71 -5.07
N GLY A 131 6.81 8.29 -6.31
CA GLY A 131 6.90 9.15 -7.49
C GLY A 131 5.97 10.36 -7.43
N THR A 132 4.73 10.14 -6.99
CA THR A 132 3.74 11.19 -6.73
C THR A 132 4.24 12.17 -5.68
N ALA A 133 4.64 11.69 -4.50
CA ALA A 133 5.16 12.53 -3.42
C ALA A 133 6.41 13.31 -3.85
N THR A 134 7.25 12.72 -4.70
CA THR A 134 8.42 13.39 -5.29
C THR A 134 7.99 14.51 -6.23
N GLY A 135 7.06 14.25 -7.15
CA GLY A 135 6.52 15.27 -8.06
C GLY A 135 5.84 16.42 -7.32
N MET A 136 5.06 16.10 -6.28
CA MET A 136 4.45 17.10 -5.39
C MET A 136 5.52 17.95 -4.67
N THR A 137 6.59 17.31 -4.16
CA THR A 137 7.67 18.01 -3.44
C THR A 137 8.43 18.94 -4.37
N VAL A 138 8.86 18.44 -5.54
CA VAL A 138 9.62 19.22 -6.52
C VAL A 138 8.78 20.40 -7.01
N SER A 139 7.52 20.17 -7.39
CA SER A 139 6.65 21.25 -7.86
C SER A 139 6.42 22.31 -6.78
N SER A 140 6.02 21.91 -5.56
CA SER A 140 5.77 22.85 -4.47
C SER A 140 7.02 23.59 -3.98
N ALA A 141 8.22 23.04 -4.18
CA ALA A 141 9.48 23.71 -3.85
C ALA A 141 9.92 24.76 -4.88
N ILE A 142 9.34 24.80 -6.10
CA ILE A 142 9.73 25.77 -7.13
C ILE A 142 9.41 27.22 -6.71
N PRO A 143 8.16 27.59 -6.34
CA PRO A 143 7.85 28.97 -5.95
C PRO A 143 8.73 29.53 -4.83
N PRO A 144 8.94 28.81 -3.70
CA PRO A 144 9.73 29.35 -2.60
C PRO A 144 11.23 29.40 -2.91
N ILE A 145 11.73 28.76 -3.97
CA ILE A 145 13.15 28.88 -4.37
C ILE A 145 13.31 30.01 -5.39
N VAL A 146 12.42 30.10 -6.37
CA VAL A 146 12.54 31.04 -7.49
C VAL A 146 12.09 32.46 -7.11
N ARG A 147 11.11 32.59 -6.20
CA ARG A 147 10.53 33.87 -5.81
C ARG A 147 10.63 34.12 -4.31
N GLY A 148 11.15 35.30 -3.98
CA GLY A 148 11.21 35.79 -2.61
C GLY A 148 9.83 35.95 -1.99
N ASP A 149 8.86 36.38 -2.78
CA ASP A 149 7.50 36.74 -2.38
C ASP A 149 6.44 35.65 -2.64
N ALA A 150 6.87 34.42 -2.90
CA ALA A 150 5.96 33.31 -3.09
C ALA A 150 5.21 32.98 -1.81
N THR A 151 3.88 32.97 -1.89
CA THR A 151 3.01 32.54 -0.79
C THR A 151 2.05 31.45 -1.28
N THR A 152 1.70 30.51 -0.40
CA THR A 152 0.71 29.47 -0.68
C THR A 152 -0.70 30.02 -0.89
N LEU A 153 -0.95 31.27 -0.46
CA LEU A 153 -2.23 31.96 -0.56
C LEU A 153 -2.36 32.81 -1.85
N ASP A 154 -1.29 32.93 -2.64
CA ASP A 154 -1.28 33.72 -3.86
C ASP A 154 -2.03 33.01 -5.01
N THR A 155 -3.19 33.58 -5.36
CA THR A 155 -4.04 33.13 -6.47
C THR A 155 -3.85 33.94 -7.75
N LYS A 156 -3.05 35.02 -7.71
CA LYS A 156 -2.87 35.93 -8.86
C LYS A 156 -1.69 35.52 -9.73
N THR A 157 -0.64 34.93 -9.14
CA THR A 157 0.49 34.45 -9.92
C THR A 157 0.28 32.99 -10.36
N PRO A 158 0.30 32.70 -11.67
CA PRO A 158 0.28 31.34 -12.21
C PRO A 158 1.28 30.39 -11.56
N LEU A 159 2.53 30.82 -11.40
CA LEU A 159 3.58 29.98 -10.81
C LEU A 159 3.23 29.53 -9.38
N SER A 160 2.65 30.41 -8.55
CA SER A 160 2.33 30.13 -7.16
C SER A 160 1.22 29.08 -7.07
N TYR A 161 0.03 29.35 -7.64
CA TYR A 161 -1.10 28.42 -7.47
C TYR A 161 -0.93 27.12 -8.27
N VAL A 162 -0.22 27.14 -9.41
CA VAL A 162 0.02 25.90 -10.19
C VAL A 162 0.97 24.98 -9.44
N CYS A 163 2.08 25.50 -8.91
CA CYS A 163 3.11 24.68 -8.28
C CYS A 163 2.78 24.32 -6.83
N TYR A 164 2.09 25.17 -6.06
CA TYR A 164 1.65 24.83 -4.71
C TYR A 164 0.42 23.93 -4.69
N TRP A 165 -0.55 24.16 -5.59
CA TRP A 165 -1.85 23.49 -5.52
C TRP A 165 -2.12 22.58 -6.72
N LEU A 166 -2.17 23.14 -7.92
CA LEU A 166 -2.72 22.42 -9.07
C LEU A 166 -1.93 21.14 -9.38
N ILE A 167 -0.60 21.24 -9.51
CA ILE A 167 0.26 20.08 -9.78
C ILE A 167 0.24 19.09 -8.59
N PRO A 168 0.50 19.50 -7.34
CA PRO A 168 0.53 18.54 -6.24
C PRO A 168 -0.78 17.76 -6.05
N PHE A 169 -1.93 18.45 -6.07
CA PHE A 169 -3.21 17.80 -5.80
C PHE A 169 -3.77 17.03 -7.00
N THR A 170 -3.42 17.41 -8.24
CA THR A 170 -3.73 16.56 -9.41
C THR A 170 -2.91 15.27 -9.40
N LEU A 171 -1.63 15.33 -9.05
CA LEU A 171 -0.80 14.13 -8.88
C LEU A 171 -1.33 13.23 -7.76
N LEU A 172 -1.74 13.81 -6.63
CA LEU A 172 -2.35 13.09 -5.52
C LEU A 172 -3.65 12.38 -5.95
N ALA A 173 -4.52 13.08 -6.68
CA ALA A 173 -5.77 12.50 -7.20
C ALA A 173 -5.50 11.36 -8.19
N LEU A 174 -4.54 11.53 -9.10
CA LEU A 174 -4.14 10.48 -10.05
C LEU A 174 -3.58 9.25 -9.32
N ALA A 175 -2.79 9.43 -8.26
CA ALA A 175 -2.28 8.33 -7.44
C ALA A 175 -3.39 7.57 -6.71
N ALA A 176 -4.39 8.30 -6.20
CA ALA A 176 -5.57 7.70 -5.58
C ALA A 176 -6.38 6.88 -6.59
N LEU A 177 -6.58 7.38 -7.81
CA LEU A 177 -7.24 6.64 -8.89
C LEU A 177 -6.44 5.41 -9.31
N ALA A 178 -5.13 5.55 -9.50
CA ALA A 178 -4.24 4.43 -9.81
C ALA A 178 -4.28 3.35 -8.71
N SER A 179 -4.36 3.75 -7.44
CA SER A 179 -4.48 2.82 -6.31
C SER A 179 -5.75 1.97 -6.36
N ARG A 180 -6.81 2.46 -7.00
CA ARG A 180 -8.05 1.69 -7.20
C ARG A 180 -7.97 0.76 -8.42
N PHE A 181 -7.59 1.29 -9.58
CA PHE A 181 -7.70 0.55 -10.83
C PHE A 181 -6.54 -0.44 -11.06
N LEU A 182 -5.36 -0.14 -10.53
CA LEU A 182 -4.17 -0.94 -10.82
C LEU A 182 -4.18 -2.32 -10.12
N PRO A 183 -4.56 -2.45 -8.84
CA PRO A 183 -4.74 -3.76 -8.22
C PRO A 183 -5.78 -4.60 -8.95
N GLU A 184 -6.95 -4.05 -9.26
CA GLU A 184 -8.00 -4.79 -10.00
C GLU A 184 -7.47 -5.37 -11.32
N ARG A 185 -6.72 -4.56 -12.09
CA ARG A 185 -6.16 -5.01 -13.37
C ARG A 185 -5.00 -5.98 -13.23
N MET A 186 -4.14 -5.81 -12.23
CA MET A 186 -2.98 -6.68 -12.01
C MET A 186 -3.35 -8.01 -11.36
N LEU A 187 -4.41 -8.02 -10.56
CA LEU A 187 -4.97 -9.22 -9.93
C LEU A 187 -6.00 -9.92 -10.84
N ALA A 188 -6.38 -9.31 -11.97
CA ALA A 188 -7.23 -9.94 -12.98
C ALA A 188 -6.57 -11.24 -13.49
N GLY A 189 -7.25 -12.37 -13.27
CA GLY A 189 -6.74 -13.69 -13.63
C GLY A 189 -5.94 -14.40 -12.54
N ILE A 190 -5.92 -13.90 -11.29
CA ILE A 190 -5.34 -14.65 -10.15
C ILE A 190 -6.04 -15.98 -9.91
N ASP A 191 -7.34 -16.05 -10.14
CA ASP A 191 -8.08 -17.32 -10.08
C ASP A 191 -7.58 -18.32 -11.15
N ASP A 192 -7.04 -17.82 -12.26
CA ASP A 192 -6.43 -18.59 -13.35
C ASP A 192 -4.93 -18.89 -13.15
N VAL A 193 -4.29 -18.42 -12.08
CA VAL A 193 -2.89 -18.74 -11.79
C VAL A 193 -2.81 -20.15 -11.20
N ALA A 194 -1.95 -20.99 -11.79
CA ALA A 194 -1.70 -22.32 -11.28
C ALA A 194 -0.95 -22.22 -9.94
N ARG A 195 -1.59 -22.67 -8.86
CA ARG A 195 -1.00 -22.83 -7.53
C ARG A 195 -0.17 -24.09 -7.52
N GLU A 196 1.04 -24.02 -6.97
CA GLU A 196 1.88 -25.19 -6.74
C GLU A 196 1.58 -25.77 -5.35
N THR A 197 1.37 -27.07 -5.27
CA THR A 197 1.30 -27.82 -4.02
C THR A 197 2.07 -29.13 -4.17
N SER A 198 2.23 -29.88 -3.09
CA SER A 198 2.82 -31.21 -3.11
C SER A 198 1.96 -32.13 -2.28
N PHE A 199 1.67 -33.32 -2.80
CA PHE A 199 0.91 -34.34 -2.10
C PHE A 199 1.74 -35.61 -1.96
N VAL A 200 1.45 -36.40 -0.93
CA VAL A 200 2.15 -37.67 -0.68
C VAL A 200 1.33 -38.80 -1.28
N ALA A 201 1.99 -39.64 -2.08
CA ALA A 201 1.41 -40.87 -2.62
C ALA A 201 2.44 -42.00 -2.59
N TYR A 202 1.98 -43.24 -2.68
CA TYR A 202 2.85 -44.40 -2.81
C TYR A 202 3.59 -44.39 -4.15
N ASP A 203 4.79 -44.95 -4.19
CA ASP A 203 5.59 -45.01 -5.43
C ASP A 203 4.95 -45.90 -6.51
N GLU A 204 4.18 -46.89 -6.08
CA GLU A 204 3.45 -47.82 -6.98
C GLU A 204 2.13 -47.24 -7.50
N ALA A 205 1.76 -46.01 -7.12
CA ALA A 205 0.50 -45.40 -7.52
C ALA A 205 0.43 -45.20 -9.04
N THR A 206 -0.69 -45.62 -9.63
CA THR A 206 -0.94 -45.42 -11.06
C THR A 206 -1.20 -43.94 -11.38
N ILE A 207 -1.03 -43.56 -12.65
CA ILE A 207 -1.22 -42.18 -13.08
C ILE A 207 -2.63 -41.67 -12.70
N ASP A 208 -3.66 -42.48 -12.89
CA ASP A 208 -5.05 -42.10 -12.57
C ASP A 208 -5.25 -41.89 -11.06
N GLU A 209 -4.63 -42.72 -10.22
CA GLU A 209 -4.65 -42.58 -8.76
C GLU A 209 -3.91 -41.32 -8.31
N LEU A 210 -2.77 -41.00 -8.94
CA LEU A 210 -2.03 -39.76 -8.67
C LEU A 210 -2.87 -38.52 -9.02
N TYR A 211 -3.56 -38.52 -10.15
CA TYR A 211 -4.46 -37.42 -10.53
C TYR A 211 -5.66 -37.29 -9.58
N PHE A 212 -6.24 -38.42 -9.14
CA PHE A 212 -7.32 -38.42 -8.16
C PHE A 212 -6.88 -37.84 -6.81
N LEU A 213 -5.74 -38.31 -6.29
CA LEU A 213 -5.18 -37.82 -5.01
C LEU A 213 -4.78 -36.35 -5.09
N ALA A 214 -4.19 -35.92 -6.21
CA ALA A 214 -3.88 -34.51 -6.45
C ALA A 214 -5.14 -33.64 -6.44
N GLN A 215 -6.23 -34.11 -7.06
CA GLN A 215 -7.51 -33.39 -7.11
C GLN A 215 -8.19 -33.32 -5.75
N GLU A 216 -8.19 -34.40 -4.96
CA GLU A 216 -8.72 -34.37 -3.58
C GLU A 216 -7.91 -33.46 -2.67
N HIS A 217 -6.58 -33.53 -2.77
CA HIS A 217 -5.69 -32.68 -2.00
C HIS A 217 -5.92 -31.19 -2.32
N ALA A 218 -5.95 -30.86 -3.61
CA ALA A 218 -6.23 -29.51 -4.07
C ALA A 218 -7.61 -29.03 -3.58
N ASN A 219 -8.68 -29.84 -3.73
CA ASN A 219 -10.02 -29.48 -3.26
C ASN A 219 -10.10 -29.26 -1.75
N ARG A 220 -9.31 -30.00 -0.95
CA ARG A 220 -9.19 -29.74 0.50
C ARG A 220 -8.50 -28.42 0.79
N GLU A 221 -7.45 -28.07 0.04
CA GLU A 221 -6.73 -26.80 0.21
C GLU A 221 -7.57 -25.57 -0.19
N VAL A 222 -8.43 -25.67 -1.21
CA VAL A 222 -9.20 -24.51 -1.68
C VAL A 222 -10.29 -24.08 -0.69
N GLY A 223 -10.81 -25.02 0.11
CA GLY A 223 -11.86 -24.75 1.09
C GLY A 223 -13.29 -24.65 0.51
N PRO A 224 -14.30 -24.41 1.37
CA PRO A 224 -15.70 -24.46 0.98
C PRO A 224 -16.11 -23.32 0.04
N GLY A 225 -16.89 -23.64 -1.00
CA GLY A 225 -17.44 -22.69 -1.98
C GLY A 225 -16.63 -22.53 -3.26
N LYS A 226 -15.41 -23.09 -3.31
CA LYS A 226 -14.51 -23.06 -4.48
C LYS A 226 -14.12 -24.47 -4.89
N GLU A 227 -13.68 -24.64 -6.12
CA GLU A 227 -13.20 -25.92 -6.66
C GLU A 227 -11.85 -25.76 -7.36
N ALA A 228 -10.98 -26.77 -7.18
CA ALA A 228 -9.74 -26.87 -7.93
C ALA A 228 -10.04 -27.40 -9.35
N TYR A 229 -9.49 -26.76 -10.37
CA TYR A 229 -9.60 -27.20 -11.77
C TYR A 229 -8.24 -27.16 -12.46
N ASN A 230 -8.13 -27.86 -13.60
CA ASN A 230 -6.87 -27.97 -14.36
C ASN A 230 -5.70 -28.44 -13.48
N VAL A 231 -5.95 -29.47 -12.67
CA VAL A 231 -4.95 -30.11 -11.82
C VAL A 231 -3.96 -30.86 -12.70
N LYS A 232 -2.66 -30.62 -12.49
CA LYS A 232 -1.56 -31.29 -13.18
C LYS A 232 -0.62 -31.88 -12.15
N VAL A 233 -0.22 -33.13 -12.34
CA VAL A 233 0.82 -33.78 -11.54
C VAL A 233 2.17 -33.58 -12.24
N GLY A 234 3.20 -33.18 -11.49
CA GLY A 234 4.55 -33.00 -11.99
C GLY A 234 5.29 -34.33 -12.20
N GLY A 235 6.50 -34.26 -12.75
CA GLY A 235 7.15 -35.43 -13.36
C GLY A 235 7.67 -36.50 -12.41
N MET A 236 8.42 -36.14 -11.37
CA MET A 236 9.04 -37.12 -10.45
C MET A 236 8.80 -36.71 -9.01
N GLY A 237 8.28 -37.65 -8.21
CA GLY A 237 8.15 -37.49 -6.77
C GLY A 237 9.50 -37.63 -6.05
N THR A 238 9.71 -36.84 -5.00
CA THR A 238 10.89 -36.92 -4.14
C THR A 238 10.62 -37.92 -3.01
N PRO A 239 11.50 -38.91 -2.75
CA PRO A 239 11.31 -39.87 -1.66
C PRO A 239 11.32 -39.17 -0.29
N LEU A 240 10.48 -39.66 0.62
CA LEU A 240 10.42 -39.15 1.98
C LEU A 240 11.57 -39.74 2.82
N THR A 241 12.18 -38.91 3.66
CA THR A 241 13.30 -39.34 4.51
C THR A 241 12.81 -40.40 5.51
N GLY A 242 13.30 -41.64 5.36
CA GLY A 242 12.96 -42.78 6.23
C GLY A 242 11.79 -43.66 5.76
N ASP A 243 11.18 -43.36 4.60
CA ASP A 243 10.15 -44.20 3.97
C ASP A 243 10.29 -44.14 2.44
N GLU A 244 10.93 -45.14 1.84
CA GLU A 244 11.12 -45.23 0.39
C GLU A 244 9.83 -45.63 -0.35
N SER A 245 8.81 -46.14 0.36
CA SER A 245 7.55 -46.55 -0.27
C SER A 245 6.64 -45.38 -0.65
N ARG A 246 6.94 -44.17 -0.15
CA ARG A 246 6.14 -42.96 -0.35
C ARG A 246 6.99 -41.82 -0.91
N LYS A 247 6.42 -41.12 -1.89
CA LYS A 247 7.04 -39.96 -2.53
C LYS A 247 6.15 -38.72 -2.41
N SER A 248 6.77 -37.56 -2.26
CA SER A 248 6.11 -36.26 -2.38
C SER A 248 6.07 -35.87 -3.86
N TRP A 249 4.88 -35.83 -4.43
CA TRP A 249 4.65 -35.46 -5.82
C TRP A 249 4.29 -33.99 -5.93
N PRO A 250 5.01 -33.19 -6.74
CA PRO A 250 4.60 -31.83 -7.03
C PRO A 250 3.32 -31.84 -7.86
N SER A 251 2.39 -30.95 -7.59
CA SER A 251 1.19 -30.74 -8.40
C SER A 251 0.89 -29.26 -8.55
N THR A 252 0.21 -28.91 -9.64
CA THR A 252 -0.30 -27.56 -9.86
C THR A 252 -1.79 -27.57 -10.11
N TYR A 253 -2.52 -26.57 -9.63
CA TYR A 253 -3.97 -26.48 -9.82
C TYR A 253 -4.45 -25.03 -9.88
N LYS A 254 -5.56 -24.78 -10.56
CA LYS A 254 -6.22 -23.46 -10.61
C LYS A 254 -7.47 -23.48 -9.74
N VAL A 255 -7.98 -22.31 -9.37
CA VAL A 255 -9.11 -22.19 -8.44
C VAL A 255 -10.23 -21.39 -9.07
N ARG A 256 -11.44 -21.93 -9.07
CA ARG A 256 -12.63 -21.20 -9.51
C ARG A 256 -13.77 -21.36 -8.53
N ASP A 257 -14.73 -20.45 -8.61
CA ASP A 257 -15.97 -20.59 -7.85
C ASP A 257 -16.73 -21.84 -8.32
N LYS A 258 -17.24 -22.60 -7.35
CA LYS A 258 -17.98 -23.83 -7.64
C LYS A 258 -19.28 -23.46 -8.35
N ARG A 259 -19.49 -23.98 -9.57
CA ARG A 259 -20.77 -23.80 -10.27
C ARG A 259 -21.88 -24.41 -9.42
N ARG A 260 -22.90 -23.60 -9.10
CA ARG A 260 -24.14 -24.04 -8.45
C ARG A 260 -24.94 -24.96 -9.36
#